data_AF-G7J859-F1
#
_entry.id   AF-G7J859-F1
#
_cell.length_a   1.000
_cell.length_b   1.000
_cell.length_c   1.000
_cell.angle_alpha   90.00
_cell.angle_beta   90.00
_cell.angle_gamma   90.00
#
_symmetry.space_group_name_H-M   'P 1'
#
loop_
_entity.id
_entity.type
_entity.pdbx_description
1 polymer ?
#
loop_
_entity_poly.entity_id
_entity_poly.type
_entity_poly.pdbx_seq_one_letter_code
_entity_poly.pdbx_strand_id
1 'polypeptide(L)'
;MELFFYLVFGGLAAVVAVLELSKNNKDRINTSSLFNSFKNNYLLIYSLMMAGDWLQGPYVYYLYSTYGYGKGEIGQLFIAGFGSSMLFGTIVGSLADKQGRKRACVTYCITYIASCITKHSPQYRVLMLGRILGGIATSLLFSAFESWLVAEHFKRGFDQQWLSLTFSKAIFLGNGLVAIFSGLFGNVLVDTLALGPVAPFDAAAGFLTIGMIVILSTWTENYGDASENKSLLAQFRGAAVAIASDEKIALLGAIQSLFEGSMYTFVFLWTPALSPNDEEIPHGFIFATFMLSSMLGSSLASKLMARSSFRVESYMQIVFAVSSASLLLPILTTFFAVPTKATGGSLSFAGCIQLLGFCTFESCVGIFWPSIMKMRSQYIPEEARSTIMNFFRIPLNIFVCVVLYNVCCTIYNSDIMLDLKKSNPLLYCTNLNPEL
;
A
#
# COMPACT_ATOMS: atom_id res chain seq x y z
N MET A 1 -25.06 -2.64 13.73
CA MET A 1 -23.94 -3.00 12.84
C MET A 1 -22.66 -2.22 13.16
N GLU A 2 -22.72 -0.96 13.61
CA GLU A 2 -21.52 -0.25 14.10
C GLU A 2 -20.75 -0.99 15.19
N LEU A 3 -21.47 -1.63 16.13
CA LEU A 3 -20.88 -2.48 17.17
C LEU A 3 -19.98 -3.58 16.60
N PHE A 4 -20.28 -4.13 15.41
CA PHE A 4 -19.46 -5.17 14.80
C PHE A 4 -18.05 -4.65 14.46
N PHE A 5 -17.95 -3.45 13.85
CA PHE A 5 -16.64 -2.85 13.55
C PHE A 5 -15.83 -2.63 14.84
N TYR A 6 -16.45 -2.06 15.88
CA TYR A 6 -15.79 -1.85 17.17
C TYR A 6 -15.36 -3.16 17.85
N LEU A 7 -16.16 -4.22 17.77
CA LEU A 7 -15.82 -5.52 18.33
C LEU A 7 -14.65 -6.16 17.60
N VAL A 8 -14.63 -6.14 16.26
CA VAL A 8 -13.52 -6.67 15.47
C VAL A 8 -12.24 -5.90 15.75
N PHE A 9 -12.30 -4.56 15.68
CA PHE A 9 -11.15 -3.70 15.96
C PHE A 9 -10.64 -3.88 17.39
N GLY A 10 -11.52 -3.82 18.40
CA GLY A 10 -11.17 -3.97 19.80
C GLY A 10 -10.57 -5.35 20.12
N GLY A 11 -11.13 -6.41 19.54
CA GLY A 11 -10.61 -7.77 19.66
C GLY A 11 -9.20 -7.90 19.07
N LEU A 12 -8.98 -7.42 17.85
CA LEU A 12 -7.66 -7.41 17.21
C LEU A 12 -6.66 -6.55 18.01
N ALA A 13 -7.09 -5.40 18.51
CA ALA A 13 -6.24 -4.47 19.25
C ALA A 13 -5.76 -5.09 20.55
N ALA A 14 -6.65 -5.76 21.28
CA ALA A 14 -6.32 -6.48 22.50
C ALA A 14 -5.29 -7.60 22.22
N VAL A 15 -5.49 -8.39 21.16
CA VAL A 15 -4.55 -9.47 20.79
C VAL A 15 -3.19 -8.90 20.41
N VAL A 16 -3.15 -7.86 19.57
CA VAL A 16 -1.90 -7.20 19.16
C VAL A 16 -1.18 -6.61 20.37
N ALA A 17 -1.90 -5.90 21.25
CA ALA A 17 -1.32 -5.33 22.46
C ALA A 17 -0.69 -6.40 23.36
N VAL A 18 -1.40 -7.52 23.59
CA VAL A 18 -0.85 -8.65 24.37
C VAL A 18 0.40 -9.23 23.70
N LEU A 19 0.38 -9.41 22.38
CA LEU A 19 1.52 -9.97 21.65
C LEU A 19 2.75 -9.07 21.66
N GLU A 20 2.56 -7.76 21.52
CA GLU A 20 3.64 -6.77 21.53
C GLU A 20 4.19 -6.54 22.94
N LEU A 21 3.33 -6.44 23.96
CA LEU A 21 3.75 -6.28 25.36
C LEU A 21 4.44 -7.54 25.91
N SER A 22 4.11 -8.72 25.38
CA SER A 22 4.75 -9.99 25.72
C SER A 22 6.16 -10.14 25.11
N LYS A 23 6.61 -9.24 24.22
CA LYS A 23 7.97 -9.32 23.67
C LYS A 23 8.99 -9.00 24.77
N ASN A 24 9.84 -9.97 25.09
CA ASN A 24 10.96 -9.74 26.00
C ASN A 24 11.94 -8.73 25.36
N ASN A 25 12.11 -7.57 26.00
CA ASN A 25 13.12 -6.55 25.67
C ASN A 25 14.54 -7.04 26.01
N LYS A 26 14.96 -8.16 25.44
CA LYS A 26 16.28 -8.76 25.74
C LYS A 26 17.45 -8.04 25.08
N ASP A 27 17.20 -7.16 24.11
CA ASP A 27 18.27 -6.42 23.41
C ASP A 27 18.11 -4.90 23.59
N ARG A 28 18.28 -4.39 24.81
CA ARG A 28 18.52 -2.96 24.99
C ARG A 28 19.93 -2.64 24.50
N ILE A 29 20.06 -2.35 23.21
CA ILE A 29 21.30 -1.83 22.63
C ILE A 29 21.53 -0.43 23.22
N ASN A 30 22.62 -0.29 23.98
CA ASN A 30 23.06 1.02 24.47
C ASN A 30 23.49 1.86 23.26
N THR A 31 22.82 2.99 23.07
CA THR A 31 23.03 3.89 21.93
C THR A 31 23.43 5.27 22.43
N SER A 32 24.27 5.97 21.68
CA SER A 32 24.73 7.32 22.08
C SER A 32 23.59 8.35 22.05
N SER A 33 23.70 9.44 22.81
CA SER A 33 22.69 10.51 22.80
C SER A 33 22.59 11.18 21.43
N LEU A 34 23.73 11.37 20.74
CA LEU A 34 23.80 11.92 19.38
C LEU A 34 23.06 11.05 18.37
N PHE A 35 23.26 9.73 18.42
CA PHE A 35 22.52 8.80 17.57
C PHE A 35 21.02 8.83 17.88
N ASN A 36 20.63 8.88 19.17
CA ASN A 36 19.23 8.95 19.54
C ASN A 36 18.54 10.22 19.02
N SER A 37 19.21 11.38 19.07
CA SER A 37 18.69 12.61 18.48
C SER A 37 18.53 12.50 16.96
N PHE A 38 19.55 12.01 16.25
CA PHE A 38 19.51 11.76 14.81
C PHE A 38 18.38 10.81 14.41
N LYS A 39 18.31 9.64 15.05
CA LYS A 39 17.29 8.62 14.85
C LYS A 39 15.89 9.19 15.08
N ASN A 40 15.66 9.87 16.20
CA ASN A 40 14.34 10.40 16.53
C ASN A 40 13.90 11.50 15.56
N ASN A 41 14.84 12.34 15.07
CA ASN A 41 14.55 13.29 14.00
C ASN A 41 14.10 12.60 12.72
N TYR A 42 14.84 11.57 12.27
CA TYR A 42 14.45 10.79 11.10
C TYR A 42 13.09 10.10 11.28
N LEU A 43 12.88 9.45 12.43
CA LEU A 43 11.62 8.75 12.72
C LEU A 43 10.44 9.71 12.74
N LEU A 44 10.58 10.90 13.34
CA LEU A 44 9.55 11.93 13.32
C LEU A 44 9.18 12.32 11.89
N ILE A 45 10.17 12.69 11.08
CA ILE A 45 9.96 13.10 9.69
C ILE A 45 9.31 11.97 8.90
N TYR A 46 9.87 10.77 8.97
CA TYR A 46 9.34 9.61 8.27
C TYR A 46 7.89 9.32 8.68
N SER A 47 7.56 9.37 9.98
CA SER A 47 6.20 9.22 10.47
C SER A 47 5.25 10.30 9.92
N LEU A 48 5.67 11.55 9.80
CA LEU A 48 4.86 12.62 9.19
C LEU A 48 4.59 12.33 7.70
N MET A 49 5.60 11.85 6.96
CA MET A 49 5.43 11.52 5.53
C MET A 49 4.51 10.31 5.35
N MET A 50 4.68 9.28 6.17
CA MET A 50 3.80 8.11 6.17
C MET A 50 2.36 8.48 6.57
N ALA A 51 2.15 9.42 7.50
CA ALA A 51 0.81 9.90 7.84
C ALA A 51 0.14 10.55 6.63
N GLY A 52 0.88 11.37 5.87
CA GLY A 52 0.40 11.96 4.63
C GLY A 52 -0.02 10.94 3.58
N ASP A 53 0.68 9.80 3.50
CA ASP A 53 0.33 8.71 2.58
C ASP A 53 -0.89 7.92 3.06
N TRP A 54 -0.88 7.48 4.32
CA TRP A 54 -1.92 6.62 4.88
C TRP A 54 -3.27 7.30 5.08
N LEU A 55 -3.30 8.63 5.29
CA LEU A 55 -4.55 9.38 5.39
C LEU A 55 -5.37 9.33 4.09
N GLN A 56 -4.70 9.26 2.95
CA GLN A 56 -5.35 9.28 1.64
C GLN A 56 -5.90 7.89 1.27
N GLY A 57 -5.15 6.83 1.59
CA GLY A 57 -5.42 5.46 1.17
C GLY A 57 -6.89 5.02 1.21
N PRO A 58 -7.62 5.19 2.33
CA PRO A 58 -9.01 4.74 2.46
C PRO A 58 -10.00 5.53 1.59
N TYR A 59 -9.65 6.76 1.21
CA TYR A 59 -10.60 7.74 0.68
C TYR A 59 -10.41 8.04 -0.82
N VAL A 60 -9.31 7.62 -1.45
CA VAL A 60 -9.07 7.89 -2.89
C VAL A 60 -10.19 7.36 -3.78
N TYR A 61 -10.56 6.08 -3.58
CA TYR A 61 -11.64 5.48 -4.37
C TYR A 61 -12.98 6.16 -4.09
N TYR A 62 -13.30 6.30 -2.79
CA TYR A 62 -14.53 6.91 -2.32
C TYR A 62 -14.71 8.33 -2.89
N LEU A 63 -13.67 9.17 -2.80
CA LEU A 63 -13.70 10.53 -3.33
C LEU A 63 -14.04 10.56 -4.83
N TYR A 64 -13.41 9.71 -5.64
CA TYR A 64 -13.71 9.71 -7.08
C TYR A 64 -15.12 9.23 -7.37
N SER A 65 -15.63 8.26 -6.60
CA SER A 65 -17.03 7.84 -6.69
C SER A 65 -17.98 9.01 -6.37
N THR A 66 -17.67 9.83 -5.34
CA THR A 66 -18.48 11.02 -5.02
C THR A 66 -18.48 12.10 -6.11
N TYR A 67 -17.48 12.09 -7.01
CA TYR A 67 -17.45 12.93 -8.22
C TYR A 67 -18.18 12.33 -9.42
N GLY A 68 -18.78 11.15 -9.26
CA GLY A 68 -19.57 10.47 -10.29
C GLY A 68 -18.74 9.61 -11.24
N TYR A 69 -17.48 9.32 -10.94
CA TYR A 69 -16.64 8.48 -11.79
C TYR A 69 -16.97 6.99 -11.63
N GLY A 70 -17.09 6.30 -12.76
CA GLY A 70 -17.30 4.85 -12.77
C GLY A 70 -16.04 4.07 -12.38
N LYS A 71 -16.20 2.80 -12.03
CA LYS A 71 -15.08 1.92 -11.60
C LYS A 71 -13.95 1.85 -12.64
N GLY A 72 -14.28 1.89 -13.93
CA GLY A 72 -13.29 1.89 -15.03
C GLY A 72 -12.43 3.15 -15.07
N GLU A 73 -13.04 4.33 -14.96
CA GLU A 73 -12.35 5.63 -14.94
C GLU A 73 -11.47 5.76 -13.69
N ILE A 74 -11.98 5.31 -12.54
CA ILE A 74 -11.21 5.22 -11.29
C ILE A 74 -10.03 4.27 -11.48
N GLY A 75 -10.22 3.13 -12.15
CA GLY A 75 -9.14 2.21 -12.51
C GLY A 75 -8.03 2.87 -13.32
N GLN A 76 -8.37 3.67 -14.34
CA GLN A 76 -7.41 4.42 -15.14
C GLN A 76 -6.61 5.43 -14.32
N LEU A 77 -7.27 6.14 -13.39
CA LEU A 77 -6.60 7.04 -12.44
C LEU A 77 -5.62 6.27 -11.54
N PHE A 78 -5.97 5.06 -11.10
CA PHE A 78 -5.06 4.22 -10.32
C PHE A 78 -3.86 3.75 -11.14
N ILE A 79 -4.08 3.27 -12.37
CA ILE A 79 -3.04 2.87 -13.33
C ILE A 79 -2.06 4.02 -13.55
N ALA A 80 -2.52 5.25 -13.73
CA ALA A 80 -1.64 6.40 -13.92
C ALA A 80 -0.72 6.65 -12.71
N GLY A 81 -1.23 6.44 -11.48
CA GLY A 81 -0.42 6.55 -10.27
C GLY A 81 0.65 5.45 -10.18
N PHE A 82 0.28 4.19 -10.40
CA PHE A 82 1.26 3.09 -10.39
C PHE A 82 2.27 3.19 -11.54
N GLY A 83 1.78 3.51 -12.75
CA GLY A 83 2.60 3.67 -13.94
C GLY A 83 3.59 4.83 -13.82
N SER A 84 3.16 5.98 -13.28
CA SER A 84 4.08 7.10 -13.03
C SER A 84 5.13 6.75 -11.98
N SER A 85 4.78 6.09 -10.88
CA SER A 85 5.76 5.61 -9.89
C SER A 85 6.80 4.67 -10.52
N MET A 86 6.37 3.76 -11.40
CA MET A 86 7.26 2.85 -12.12
C MET A 86 8.20 3.58 -13.09
N LEU A 87 7.66 4.49 -13.91
CA LEU A 87 8.42 5.17 -14.97
C LEU A 87 9.38 6.22 -14.42
N PHE A 88 8.91 7.03 -13.49
CA PHE A 88 9.69 8.13 -12.93
C PHE A 88 10.56 7.70 -11.77
N GLY A 89 10.30 6.55 -11.13
CA GLY A 89 11.02 6.16 -9.92
C GLY A 89 12.52 5.92 -10.12
N THR A 90 12.91 5.26 -11.21
CA THR A 90 14.32 5.05 -11.56
C THR A 90 15.04 6.35 -11.90
N ILE A 91 14.37 7.22 -12.67
CA ILE A 91 14.90 8.52 -13.09
C ILE A 91 15.08 9.42 -11.88
N VAL A 92 14.05 9.57 -11.06
CA VAL A 92 14.02 10.47 -9.91
C VAL A 92 14.96 10.00 -8.80
N GLY A 93 15.09 8.69 -8.57
CA GLY A 93 16.11 8.14 -7.67
C GLY A 93 17.53 8.49 -8.11
N SER A 94 17.84 8.30 -9.41
CA SER A 94 19.17 8.66 -9.94
C SER A 94 19.46 10.16 -9.92
N LEU A 95 18.42 11.00 -10.08
CA LEU A 95 18.52 12.45 -9.95
C LEU A 95 18.72 12.86 -8.49
N ALA A 96 18.07 12.18 -7.54
CA ALA A 96 18.25 12.44 -6.11
C ALA A 96 19.72 12.25 -5.69
N ASP A 97 20.36 11.20 -6.18
CA ASP A 97 21.79 10.96 -5.90
C ASP A 97 22.71 12.04 -6.47
N LYS A 98 22.38 12.61 -7.64
CA LYS A 98 23.20 13.64 -8.31
C LYS A 98 22.92 15.05 -7.82
N GLN A 99 21.67 15.39 -7.57
CA GLN A 99 21.23 16.76 -7.30
C GLN A 99 21.00 17.05 -5.81
N GLY A 100 20.97 16.02 -4.97
CA GLY A 100 20.83 16.10 -3.52
C GLY A 100 19.62 15.33 -3.02
N ARG A 101 19.82 14.46 -2.02
CA ARG A 101 18.77 13.61 -1.45
C ARG A 101 17.81 14.40 -0.56
N LYS A 102 18.28 15.45 0.14
CA LYS A 102 17.39 16.36 0.90
C LYS A 102 16.44 17.08 -0.06
N ARG A 103 16.97 17.65 -1.15
CA ARG A 103 16.14 18.27 -2.20
C ARG A 103 15.10 17.30 -2.75
N ALA A 104 15.48 16.05 -3.01
CA ALA A 104 14.54 15.03 -3.46
C ALA A 104 13.41 14.76 -2.45
N CYS A 105 13.71 14.72 -1.14
CA CYS A 105 12.70 14.60 -0.08
C CYS A 105 11.79 15.83 0.02
N VAL A 106 12.30 17.04 -0.26
CA VAL A 106 11.47 18.25 -0.36
C VAL A 106 10.59 18.22 -1.61
N THR A 107 11.13 17.77 -2.75
CA THR A 107 10.37 17.56 -3.98
C THR A 107 9.21 16.59 -3.74
N TYR A 108 9.42 15.52 -2.97
CA TYR A 108 8.34 14.62 -2.52
C TYR A 108 7.21 15.39 -1.84
N CYS A 109 7.53 16.23 -0.84
CA CYS A 109 6.51 17.00 -0.13
C CYS A 109 5.74 17.90 -1.09
N ILE A 110 6.44 18.63 -1.97
CA ILE A 110 5.83 19.56 -2.92
C ILE A 110 4.91 18.82 -3.91
N THR A 111 5.40 17.76 -4.54
CA THR A 111 4.60 17.00 -5.52
C THR A 111 3.41 16.33 -4.85
N TYR A 112 3.56 15.85 -3.61
CA TYR A 112 2.46 15.18 -2.93
C TYR A 112 1.40 16.13 -2.38
N ILE A 113 1.81 17.30 -1.87
CA ILE A 113 0.89 18.39 -1.51
C ILE A 113 0.13 18.84 -2.75
N ALA A 114 0.80 19.04 -3.89
CA ALA A 114 0.15 19.38 -5.15
C ALA A 114 -0.86 18.31 -5.57
N SER A 115 -0.51 17.02 -5.43
CA SER A 115 -1.45 15.90 -5.64
C SER A 115 -2.68 15.99 -4.72
N CYS A 116 -2.51 16.33 -3.44
CA CYS A 116 -3.63 16.53 -2.52
C CYS A 116 -4.53 17.69 -2.97
N ILE A 117 -3.95 18.81 -3.37
CA ILE A 117 -4.70 19.99 -3.84
C ILE A 117 -5.56 19.65 -5.07
N THR A 118 -5.08 18.79 -5.98
CA THR A 118 -5.89 18.37 -7.15
C THR A 118 -7.22 17.73 -6.77
N LYS A 119 -7.34 17.16 -5.56
CA LYS A 119 -8.55 16.48 -5.08
C LYS A 119 -9.72 17.41 -4.83
N HIS A 120 -9.49 18.72 -4.74
CA HIS A 120 -10.56 19.73 -4.66
C HIS A 120 -11.29 19.94 -5.99
N SER A 121 -10.72 19.47 -7.11
CA SER A 121 -11.34 19.60 -8.43
C SER A 121 -11.98 18.29 -8.86
N PRO A 122 -13.27 18.30 -9.26
CA PRO A 122 -13.91 17.11 -9.82
C PRO A 122 -13.45 16.83 -11.26
N GLN A 123 -12.63 17.68 -11.89
CA GLN A 123 -12.25 17.52 -13.30
C GLN A 123 -11.24 16.37 -13.51
N TYR A 124 -11.58 15.41 -14.38
CA TYR A 124 -10.79 14.19 -14.61
C TYR A 124 -9.31 14.47 -14.93
N ARG A 125 -9.04 15.46 -15.79
CA ARG A 125 -7.66 15.82 -16.18
C ARG A 125 -6.84 16.34 -15.00
N VAL A 126 -7.47 17.06 -14.08
CA VAL A 126 -6.81 17.57 -12.86
C VAL A 126 -6.51 16.42 -11.91
N LEU A 127 -7.46 15.48 -11.74
CA LEU A 127 -7.26 14.27 -10.94
C LEU A 127 -6.17 13.35 -11.52
N MET A 128 -6.10 13.25 -12.85
CA MET A 128 -5.07 12.51 -13.57
C MET A 128 -3.67 13.10 -13.33
N LEU A 129 -3.53 14.42 -13.45
CA LEU A 129 -2.28 15.10 -13.08
C LEU A 129 -1.92 14.82 -11.62
N GLY A 130 -2.90 14.91 -10.71
CA GLY A 130 -2.72 14.55 -9.31
C GLY A 130 -2.19 13.14 -9.11
N ARG A 131 -2.72 12.15 -9.83
CA ARG A 131 -2.23 10.76 -9.75
C ARG A 131 -0.81 10.60 -10.25
N ILE A 132 -0.42 11.30 -11.30
CA ILE A 132 0.96 11.30 -11.80
C ILE A 132 1.91 11.91 -10.75
N LEU A 133 1.54 13.07 -10.19
CA LEU A 133 2.32 13.71 -9.13
C LEU A 133 2.44 12.84 -7.88
N GLY A 134 1.33 12.19 -7.49
CA GLY A 134 1.29 11.23 -6.38
C GLY A 134 2.19 10.03 -6.63
N GLY A 135 2.21 9.44 -7.83
CA GLY A 135 3.10 8.32 -8.14
C GLY A 135 4.59 8.70 -8.11
N ILE A 136 4.94 9.89 -8.61
CA ILE A 136 6.30 10.44 -8.46
C ILE A 136 6.67 10.59 -6.99
N ALA A 137 5.76 11.14 -6.18
CA ALA A 137 5.94 11.29 -4.75
C ALA A 137 6.14 9.92 -4.07
N THR A 138 5.27 8.94 -4.29
CA THR A 138 5.40 7.60 -3.71
C THR A 138 6.76 6.99 -4.03
N SER A 139 7.29 7.19 -5.25
CA SER A 139 8.62 6.68 -5.57
C SER A 139 9.73 7.36 -4.77
N LEU A 140 9.63 8.67 -4.55
CA LEU A 140 10.60 9.42 -3.75
C LEU A 140 10.57 9.01 -2.27
N LEU A 141 9.37 8.77 -1.72
CA LEU A 141 9.18 8.35 -0.34
C LEU A 141 9.97 7.08 -0.01
N PHE A 142 9.85 6.06 -0.86
CA PHE A 142 10.50 4.76 -0.67
C PHE A 142 11.93 4.67 -1.23
N SER A 143 12.53 5.79 -1.65
CA SER A 143 13.92 5.82 -2.14
C SER A 143 14.75 6.89 -1.46
N ALA A 144 14.43 8.17 -1.71
CA ALA A 144 15.25 9.30 -1.29
C ALA A 144 15.45 9.38 0.24
N PHE A 145 14.40 9.07 1.03
CA PHE A 145 14.46 9.10 2.50
C PHE A 145 15.41 8.04 3.05
N GLU A 146 15.30 6.80 2.56
CA GLU A 146 16.18 5.70 2.92
C GLU A 146 17.62 6.01 2.53
N SER A 147 17.85 6.45 1.28
CA SER A 147 19.19 6.80 0.82
C SER A 147 19.80 7.95 1.62
N TRP A 148 19.02 8.97 2.00
CA TRP A 148 19.51 10.06 2.84
C TRP A 148 19.94 9.56 4.22
N LEU A 149 19.13 8.70 4.85
CA LEU A 149 19.42 8.10 6.16
C LEU A 149 20.72 7.32 6.12
N VAL A 150 20.90 6.44 5.12
CA VAL A 150 22.09 5.59 5.00
C VAL A 150 23.36 6.45 4.89
N ALA A 151 23.38 7.43 3.98
CA ALA A 151 24.55 8.29 3.80
C ALA A 151 24.88 9.10 5.04
N GLU A 152 23.88 9.73 5.66
CA GLU A 152 24.10 10.57 6.85
C GLU A 152 24.52 9.73 8.06
N HIS A 153 24.01 8.50 8.19
CA HIS A 153 24.39 7.55 9.24
C HIS A 153 25.89 7.20 9.18
N PHE A 154 26.38 6.82 7.99
CA PHE A 154 27.79 6.48 7.80
C PHE A 154 28.71 7.70 7.86
N LYS A 155 28.27 8.85 7.33
CA LYS A 155 29.01 10.12 7.43
C LYS A 155 29.27 10.52 8.88
N ARG A 156 28.36 10.20 9.80
CA ARG A 156 28.49 10.47 11.23
C ARG A 156 29.25 9.38 12.00
N GLY A 157 29.73 8.34 11.31
CA GLY A 157 30.50 7.25 11.92
C GLY A 157 29.70 6.39 12.90
N PHE A 158 28.38 6.29 12.73
CA PHE A 158 27.55 5.45 13.58
C PHE A 158 27.69 3.96 13.22
N ASP A 159 27.51 3.09 14.21
CA ASP A 159 27.59 1.63 14.03
C ASP A 159 26.53 1.14 13.02
N GLN A 160 26.92 0.21 12.14
CA GLN A 160 26.03 -0.40 11.16
C GLN A 160 24.81 -1.09 11.81
N GLN A 161 24.96 -1.67 13.00
CA GLN A 161 23.85 -2.31 13.73
C GLN A 161 22.73 -1.32 14.09
N TRP A 162 23.09 -0.06 14.32
CA TRP A 162 22.15 0.99 14.70
C TRP A 162 21.28 1.47 13.51
N LEU A 163 21.77 1.28 12.28
CA LEU A 163 21.01 1.58 11.06
C LEU A 163 19.82 0.62 10.93
N SER A 164 20.04 -0.68 11.10
CA SER A 164 18.99 -1.71 11.09
C SER A 164 17.93 -1.46 12.18
N LEU A 165 18.35 -1.00 13.36
CA LEU A 165 17.45 -0.59 14.44
C LEU A 165 16.55 0.59 14.01
N THR A 166 17.12 1.58 13.29
CA THR A 166 16.37 2.74 12.80
C THR A 166 15.33 2.33 11.77
N PHE A 167 15.71 1.51 10.79
CA PHE A 167 14.77 1.00 9.78
C PHE A 167 13.64 0.19 10.41
N SER A 168 13.96 -0.71 11.35
CA SER A 168 12.95 -1.50 12.04
C SER A 168 11.93 -0.61 12.77
N LYS A 169 12.40 0.43 13.47
CA LYS A 169 11.53 1.41 14.12
C LYS A 169 10.72 2.24 13.13
N ALA A 170 11.32 2.66 12.02
CA ALA A 170 10.66 3.44 10.99
C ALA A 170 9.49 2.67 10.36
N ILE A 171 9.69 1.38 10.06
CA ILE A 171 8.64 0.50 9.53
C ILE A 171 7.56 0.26 10.58
N PHE A 172 7.92 -0.06 11.83
CA PHE A 172 6.95 -0.30 12.90
C PHE A 172 6.08 0.93 13.19
N LEU A 173 6.69 2.11 13.29
CA LEU A 173 5.96 3.35 13.51
C LEU A 173 5.16 3.76 12.27
N GLY A 174 5.79 3.77 11.10
CA GLY A 174 5.21 4.26 9.85
C GLY A 174 4.10 3.35 9.28
N ASN A 175 4.40 2.08 9.05
CA ASN A 175 3.46 1.13 8.43
C ASN A 175 2.56 0.44 9.45
N GLY A 176 2.87 0.53 10.75
CA GLY A 176 2.04 0.01 11.82
C GLY A 176 1.19 1.10 12.47
N LEU A 177 1.76 1.78 13.47
CA LEU A 177 0.99 2.71 14.32
C LEU A 177 0.42 3.90 13.55
N VAL A 178 1.25 4.58 12.75
CA VAL A 178 0.82 5.76 11.98
C VAL A 178 -0.28 5.39 10.97
N ALA A 179 -0.21 4.22 10.35
CA ALA A 179 -1.25 3.74 9.45
C ALA A 179 -2.60 3.55 10.17
N ILE A 180 -2.59 2.90 11.34
CA ILE A 180 -3.78 2.72 12.18
C ILE A 180 -4.35 4.07 12.61
N PHE A 181 -3.52 4.96 13.14
CA PHE A 181 -3.97 6.29 13.58
C PHE A 181 -4.47 7.15 12.42
N SER A 182 -3.85 7.05 11.23
CA SER A 182 -4.29 7.79 10.04
C SER A 182 -5.67 7.32 9.58
N GLY A 183 -5.93 6.01 9.61
CA GLY A 183 -7.27 5.46 9.33
C GLY A 183 -8.32 5.99 10.31
N LEU A 184 -8.04 5.91 11.61
CA LEU A 184 -8.95 6.41 12.65
C LEU A 184 -9.16 7.93 12.55
N PHE A 185 -8.09 8.70 12.32
CA PHE A 185 -8.17 10.15 12.20
C PHE A 185 -8.94 10.56 10.95
N GLY A 186 -8.68 9.92 9.81
CA GLY A 186 -9.48 10.11 8.59
C GLY A 186 -10.95 9.82 8.82
N ASN A 187 -11.28 8.76 9.58
CA ASN A 187 -12.65 8.44 9.95
C ASN A 187 -13.33 9.54 10.76
N VAL A 188 -12.60 10.12 11.72
CA VAL A 188 -13.11 11.26 12.51
C VAL A 188 -13.37 12.47 11.62
N LEU A 189 -12.46 12.78 10.70
CA LEU A 189 -12.61 13.94 9.79
C LEU A 189 -13.84 13.81 8.88
N VAL A 190 -14.07 12.62 8.32
CA VAL A 190 -15.14 12.40 7.33
C VAL A 190 -16.47 12.07 8.00
N ASP A 191 -16.50 11.08 8.90
CA ASP A 191 -17.77 10.54 9.41
C ASP A 191 -18.23 11.28 10.68
N THR A 192 -17.31 11.64 11.58
CA THR A 192 -17.68 12.29 12.86
C THR A 192 -17.84 13.80 12.72
N LEU A 193 -16.91 14.46 12.01
CA LEU A 193 -16.92 15.90 11.83
C LEU A 193 -17.62 16.36 10.53
N ALA A 194 -18.00 15.43 9.66
CA ALA A 194 -18.70 15.71 8.40
C ALA A 194 -17.99 16.76 7.52
N LEU A 195 -16.65 16.80 7.54
CA LEU A 195 -15.85 17.78 6.77
C LEU A 195 -15.77 17.43 5.27
N GLY A 196 -16.35 16.31 4.86
CA GLY A 196 -16.40 15.83 3.48
C GLY A 196 -15.22 14.96 3.07
N PRO A 197 -15.31 14.30 1.89
CA PRO A 197 -14.36 13.29 1.44
C PRO A 197 -12.95 13.84 1.11
N VAL A 198 -12.81 15.16 0.99
CA VAL A 198 -11.53 15.83 0.71
C VAL A 198 -10.72 16.07 2.00
N ALA A 199 -11.36 16.10 3.17
CA ALA A 199 -10.71 16.46 4.43
C ALA A 199 -9.47 15.61 4.80
N PRO A 200 -9.43 14.27 4.55
CA PRO A 200 -8.22 13.48 4.79
C PRO A 200 -7.03 13.90 3.91
N PHE A 201 -7.28 14.41 2.70
CA PHE A 201 -6.26 14.92 1.79
C PHE A 201 -5.70 16.26 2.25
N ASP A 202 -6.54 17.12 2.83
CA ASP A 202 -6.12 18.39 3.42
C ASP A 202 -5.29 18.15 4.69
N ALA A 203 -5.72 17.21 5.53
CA ALA A 203 -4.95 16.78 6.69
C ALA A 203 -3.58 16.22 6.26
N ALA A 204 -3.56 15.37 5.22
CA ALA A 204 -2.32 14.85 4.65
C ALA A 204 -1.38 15.98 4.19
N ALA A 205 -1.90 16.97 3.45
CA ALA A 205 -1.13 18.14 3.03
C ALA A 205 -0.56 18.93 4.22
N GLY A 206 -1.32 19.04 5.33
CA GLY A 206 -0.85 19.63 6.58
C GLY A 206 0.34 18.89 7.20
N PHE A 207 0.24 17.57 7.36
CA PHE A 207 1.35 16.73 7.86
C PHE A 207 2.59 16.80 6.97
N LEU A 208 2.39 16.76 5.64
CA LEU A 208 3.47 16.89 4.66
C LEU A 208 4.15 18.26 4.74
N THR A 209 3.38 19.33 4.93
CA THR A 209 3.91 20.70 5.09
C THR A 209 4.75 20.82 6.35
N ILE A 210 4.24 20.30 7.48
CA ILE A 210 5.00 20.28 8.75
C ILE A 210 6.30 19.51 8.57
N GLY A 211 6.25 18.29 8.00
CA GLY A 211 7.45 17.49 7.79
C GLY A 211 8.43 18.14 6.81
N MET A 212 7.95 18.84 5.78
CA MET A 212 8.79 19.63 4.86
C MET A 212 9.55 20.73 5.61
N ILE A 213 8.87 21.47 6.50
CA ILE A 213 9.52 22.50 7.34
C ILE A 213 10.60 21.88 8.23
N VAL A 214 10.30 20.74 8.85
CA VAL A 214 11.27 20.01 9.68
C VAL A 214 12.47 19.56 8.82
N ILE A 215 12.27 18.94 7.65
CA ILE A 215 13.36 18.56 6.73
C ILE A 215 14.21 19.77 6.36
N LEU A 216 13.59 20.89 5.97
CA LEU A 216 14.30 22.10 5.59
C LEU A 216 15.19 22.63 6.72
N SER A 217 14.69 22.56 7.95
CA SER A 217 15.40 23.05 9.15
C SER A 217 16.44 22.10 9.73
N THR A 218 16.24 20.77 9.67
CA THR A 218 17.08 19.81 10.40
C THR A 218 17.99 18.95 9.51
N TRP A 219 17.67 18.77 8.23
CA TRP A 219 18.47 17.92 7.35
C TRP A 219 19.57 18.72 6.65
N THR A 220 20.74 18.09 6.53
CA THR A 220 21.82 18.56 5.65
C THR A 220 21.72 17.91 4.28
N GLU A 221 22.26 18.56 3.26
CA GLU A 221 22.31 17.96 1.93
C GLU A 221 23.39 16.87 1.87
N ASN A 222 23.05 15.74 1.25
CA ASN A 222 23.99 14.66 0.94
C ASN A 222 23.70 14.07 -0.45
N TYR A 223 24.71 13.40 -1.02
CA TYR A 223 24.76 12.98 -2.42
C TYR A 223 25.18 11.51 -2.52
N GLY A 224 24.87 10.87 -3.65
CA GLY A 224 25.38 9.54 -3.96
C GLY A 224 26.83 9.58 -4.43
N ASP A 225 27.53 8.44 -4.37
CA ASP A 225 28.91 8.32 -4.80
C ASP A 225 29.05 8.49 -6.32
N ALA A 226 29.86 9.47 -6.74
CA ALA A 226 30.11 9.76 -8.15
C ALA A 226 30.88 8.65 -8.88
N SER A 227 31.53 7.75 -8.15
CA SER A 227 32.32 6.62 -8.66
C SER A 227 31.48 5.43 -9.12
N GLU A 228 30.21 5.33 -8.73
CA GLU A 228 29.32 4.23 -9.11
C GLU A 228 28.45 4.53 -10.35
N ASN A 229 28.99 5.25 -11.34
CA ASN A 229 28.35 5.42 -12.65
C ASN A 229 28.42 4.12 -13.49
N LYS A 230 28.01 2.97 -12.94
CA LYS A 230 27.70 1.79 -13.75
C LYS A 230 26.48 2.14 -14.59
N SER A 231 26.61 2.10 -15.91
CA SER A 231 25.50 2.27 -16.85
C SER A 231 24.29 1.45 -16.39
N LEU A 232 23.11 2.08 -16.29
CA LEU A 232 21.87 1.40 -15.91
C LEU A 232 21.70 0.12 -16.74
N LEU A 233 21.99 0.19 -18.04
CA LEU A 233 21.88 -0.96 -18.94
C LEU A 233 22.77 -2.15 -18.54
N ALA A 234 23.97 -1.89 -18.02
CA ALA A 234 24.86 -2.93 -17.52
C ALA A 234 24.35 -3.56 -16.21
N GLN A 235 23.77 -2.75 -15.31
CA GLN A 235 23.17 -3.25 -14.08
C GLN A 235 21.94 -4.12 -14.38
N PHE A 236 21.07 -3.65 -15.27
CA PHE A 236 19.88 -4.40 -15.72
C PHE A 236 20.26 -5.73 -16.37
N ARG A 237 21.30 -5.74 -17.22
CA ARG A 237 21.82 -6.98 -17.81
C ARG A 237 22.35 -7.94 -16.74
N GLY A 238 23.09 -7.44 -15.76
CA GLY A 238 23.59 -8.25 -14.64
C GLY A 238 22.47 -8.88 -13.81
N ALA A 239 21.42 -8.10 -13.48
CA ALA A 239 20.26 -8.62 -12.77
C ALA A 239 19.48 -9.66 -13.58
N ALA A 240 19.28 -9.43 -14.89
CA ALA A 240 18.60 -10.39 -15.76
C ALA A 240 19.36 -11.73 -15.84
N VAL A 241 20.69 -11.69 -15.93
CA VAL A 241 21.53 -12.90 -15.93
C VAL A 241 21.44 -13.61 -14.57
N ALA A 242 21.51 -12.88 -13.45
CA ALA A 242 21.41 -13.47 -12.12
C ALA A 242 20.06 -14.17 -11.89
N ILE A 243 18.96 -13.55 -12.34
CA ILE A 243 17.61 -14.13 -12.27
C ILE A 243 17.49 -15.37 -13.16
N ALA A 244 18.04 -15.32 -14.39
CA ALA A 244 17.96 -16.45 -15.32
C ALA A 244 18.86 -17.63 -14.89
N SER A 245 19.91 -17.37 -14.13
CA SER A 245 20.90 -18.39 -13.74
C SER A 245 20.56 -19.10 -12.42
N ASP A 246 19.71 -18.51 -11.57
CA ASP A 246 19.31 -19.09 -10.29
C ASP A 246 17.79 -19.21 -10.18
N GLU A 247 17.29 -20.45 -10.25
CA GLU A 247 15.87 -20.78 -10.14
C GLU A 247 15.25 -20.26 -8.84
N LYS A 248 15.99 -20.21 -7.72
CA LYS A 248 15.46 -19.71 -6.45
C LYS A 248 15.19 -18.21 -6.52
N ILE A 249 16.08 -17.46 -7.18
CA ILE A 249 15.90 -16.02 -7.41
C ILE A 249 14.69 -15.79 -8.32
N ALA A 250 14.54 -16.57 -9.39
CA ALA A 250 13.40 -16.48 -10.29
C ALA A 250 12.06 -16.80 -9.58
N LEU A 251 11.99 -17.91 -8.82
CA LEU A 251 10.81 -18.28 -8.05
C LEU A 251 10.47 -17.24 -6.98
N LEU A 252 11.47 -16.68 -6.30
CA LEU A 252 11.28 -15.62 -5.33
C LEU A 252 10.66 -14.37 -5.97
N GLY A 253 11.14 -13.99 -7.16
CA GLY A 253 10.57 -12.91 -7.95
C GLY A 253 9.14 -13.17 -8.38
N ALA A 254 8.83 -14.40 -8.81
CA ALA A 254 7.47 -14.80 -9.19
C ALA A 254 6.49 -14.77 -8.01
N ILE A 255 6.87 -15.36 -6.87
CA ILE A 255 6.08 -15.35 -5.62
C ILE A 255 5.78 -13.92 -5.20
N GLN A 256 6.80 -13.06 -5.20
CA GLN A 256 6.64 -11.65 -4.85
C GLN A 256 5.67 -10.95 -5.78
N SER A 257 5.86 -11.11 -7.09
CA SER A 257 5.06 -10.41 -8.10
C SER A 257 3.58 -10.82 -8.05
N LEU A 258 3.30 -12.11 -7.86
CA LEU A 258 1.94 -12.63 -7.79
C LEU A 258 1.23 -12.18 -6.51
N PHE A 259 1.91 -12.26 -5.36
CA PHE A 259 1.31 -11.92 -4.07
C PHE A 259 1.15 -10.41 -3.87
N GLU A 260 2.19 -9.61 -4.15
CA GLU A 260 2.07 -8.16 -4.08
C GLU A 260 1.09 -7.66 -5.16
N GLY A 261 1.02 -8.31 -6.33
CA GLY A 261 0.05 -7.99 -7.39
C GLY A 261 -1.42 -8.21 -6.95
N SER A 262 -1.70 -9.31 -6.24
CA SER A 262 -3.03 -9.55 -5.67
C SER A 262 -3.35 -8.59 -4.53
N MET A 263 -2.37 -8.24 -3.69
CA MET A 263 -2.50 -7.21 -2.64
C MET A 263 -2.85 -5.83 -3.22
N TYR A 264 -2.14 -5.34 -4.24
CA TYR A 264 -2.46 -4.04 -4.85
C TYR A 264 -3.83 -4.05 -5.55
N THR A 265 -4.22 -5.18 -6.14
CA THR A 265 -5.56 -5.37 -6.69
C THR A 265 -6.62 -5.29 -5.58
N PHE A 266 -6.38 -5.94 -4.44
CA PHE A 266 -7.24 -5.86 -3.26
C PHE A 266 -7.37 -4.42 -2.74
N VAL A 267 -6.27 -3.68 -2.62
CA VAL A 267 -6.28 -2.27 -2.19
C VAL A 267 -7.15 -1.40 -3.10
N PHE A 268 -7.25 -1.72 -4.38
CA PHE A 268 -8.14 -1.03 -5.31
C PHE A 268 -9.61 -1.47 -5.18
N LEU A 269 -9.87 -2.76 -4.96
CA LEU A 269 -11.21 -3.33 -5.07
C LEU A 269 -11.93 -3.54 -3.72
N TRP A 270 -11.28 -3.41 -2.57
CA TRP A 270 -11.90 -3.74 -1.29
C TRP A 270 -13.15 -2.88 -1.00
N THR A 271 -13.12 -1.58 -1.32
CA THR A 271 -14.26 -0.66 -1.12
C THR A 271 -15.47 -1.08 -1.96
N PRO A 272 -15.39 -1.17 -3.30
CA PRO A 272 -16.52 -1.60 -4.11
C PRO A 272 -16.90 -3.08 -3.92
N ALA A 273 -16.01 -3.91 -3.37
CA ALA A 273 -16.34 -5.28 -3.01
C ALA A 273 -17.16 -5.34 -1.71
N LEU A 274 -16.85 -4.51 -0.72
CA LEU A 274 -17.53 -4.50 0.58
C LEU A 274 -18.84 -3.69 0.56
N SER A 275 -18.94 -2.73 -0.35
CA SER A 275 -20.11 -1.88 -0.57
C SER A 275 -20.63 -1.99 -2.02
N PRO A 276 -21.10 -3.18 -2.47
CA PRO A 276 -21.59 -3.36 -3.83
C PRO A 276 -22.92 -2.66 -4.14
N ASN A 277 -23.72 -2.32 -3.12
CA ASN A 277 -25.02 -1.64 -3.25
C ASN A 277 -25.00 -0.24 -2.62
N ASP A 278 -23.83 0.40 -2.59
CA ASP A 278 -23.58 1.70 -1.97
C ASP A 278 -23.91 1.72 -0.46
N GLU A 279 -23.64 0.61 0.23
CA GLU A 279 -23.69 0.53 1.69
C GLU A 279 -22.79 1.60 2.37
N GLU A 280 -23.31 2.23 3.41
CA GLU A 280 -22.54 3.22 4.17
C GLU A 280 -21.53 2.51 5.07
N ILE A 281 -20.24 2.66 4.75
CA ILE A 281 -19.14 2.02 5.47
C ILE A 281 -18.14 3.06 6.02
N PRO A 282 -17.64 2.88 7.25
CA PRO A 282 -16.62 3.76 7.84
C PRO A 282 -15.25 3.43 7.25
N HIS A 283 -14.91 4.07 6.13
CA HIS A 283 -13.75 3.73 5.30
C HIS A 283 -12.43 3.76 6.10
N GLY A 284 -12.23 4.83 6.88
CA GLY A 284 -11.03 5.00 7.70
C GLY A 284 -10.93 3.97 8.82
N PHE A 285 -12.06 3.62 9.45
CA PHE A 285 -12.10 2.64 10.53
C PHE A 285 -11.85 1.22 10.03
N ILE A 286 -12.42 0.85 8.88
CA ILE A 286 -12.15 -0.43 8.21
C ILE A 286 -10.68 -0.53 7.83
N PHE A 287 -10.13 0.52 7.22
CA PHE A 287 -8.70 0.57 6.91
C PHE A 287 -7.81 0.44 8.16
N ALA A 288 -8.14 1.13 9.26
CA ALA A 288 -7.43 0.99 10.52
C ALA A 288 -7.48 -0.45 11.05
N THR A 289 -8.61 -1.14 10.86
CA THR A 289 -8.78 -2.56 11.20
C THR A 289 -7.87 -3.46 10.34
N PHE A 290 -7.77 -3.19 9.03
CA PHE A 290 -6.84 -3.88 8.13
C PHE A 290 -5.38 -3.70 8.53
N MET A 291 -4.97 -2.46 8.85
CA MET A 291 -3.60 -2.19 9.30
C MET A 291 -3.27 -2.91 10.61
N LEU A 292 -4.25 -3.01 11.51
CA LEU A 292 -4.12 -3.74 12.76
C LEU A 292 -4.02 -5.26 12.55
N SER A 293 -4.78 -5.81 11.59
CA SER A 293 -4.63 -7.20 11.14
C SER A 293 -3.24 -7.47 10.53
N SER A 294 -2.74 -6.57 9.69
CA SER A 294 -1.39 -6.68 9.12
C SER A 294 -0.29 -6.61 10.18
N MET A 295 -0.47 -5.77 11.20
CA MET A 295 0.42 -5.71 12.36
C MET A 295 0.40 -7.03 13.15
N LEU A 296 -0.77 -7.61 13.40
CA LEU A 296 -0.91 -8.95 14.01
C LEU A 296 -0.13 -10.01 13.23
N GLY A 297 -0.26 -10.03 11.90
CA GLY A 297 0.46 -10.93 11.01
C GLY A 297 1.98 -10.79 11.11
N SER A 298 2.48 -9.55 11.12
CA SER A 298 3.92 -9.26 11.25
C SER A 298 4.50 -9.77 12.57
N SER A 299 3.74 -9.62 13.66
CA SER A 299 4.12 -10.12 14.98
C SER A 299 4.13 -11.65 15.04
N LEU A 300 3.18 -12.31 14.35
CA LEU A 300 3.16 -13.76 14.21
C LEU A 300 4.36 -14.26 13.39
N ALA A 301 4.67 -13.63 12.26
CA ALA A 301 5.85 -13.96 11.45
C ALA A 301 7.15 -13.85 12.24
N SER A 302 7.30 -12.80 13.05
CA SER A 302 8.46 -12.62 13.92
C SER A 302 8.64 -13.80 14.89
N LYS A 303 7.55 -14.31 15.48
CA LYS A 303 7.58 -15.49 16.36
C LYS A 303 7.86 -16.79 15.60
N LEU A 304 7.29 -16.95 14.40
CA LEU A 304 7.55 -18.11 13.54
C LEU A 304 9.02 -18.16 13.11
N MET A 305 9.59 -17.03 12.70
CA MET A 305 10.99 -16.93 12.27
C MET A 305 12.00 -17.10 13.40
N ALA A 306 11.62 -16.78 14.65
CA ALA A 306 12.46 -17.00 15.82
C ALA A 306 12.62 -18.49 16.19
N ARG A 307 11.74 -19.37 15.67
CA ARG A 307 11.80 -20.81 15.90
C ARG A 307 12.50 -21.49 14.73
N SER A 308 13.65 -22.11 14.98
CA SER A 308 14.45 -22.80 13.96
C SER A 308 13.74 -23.98 13.27
N SER A 309 12.69 -24.53 13.91
CA SER A 309 11.91 -25.66 13.38
C SER A 309 11.03 -25.30 12.18
N PHE A 310 10.68 -24.02 11.99
CA PHE A 310 9.78 -23.59 10.93
C PHE A 310 10.54 -22.93 9.78
N ARG A 311 10.63 -23.62 8.66
CA ARG A 311 11.14 -23.06 7.40
C ARG A 311 10.14 -22.06 6.83
N VAL A 312 10.66 -20.94 6.31
CA VAL A 312 9.83 -19.84 5.77
C VAL A 312 9.00 -20.34 4.59
N GLU A 313 9.65 -21.10 3.71
CA GLU A 313 9.07 -21.68 2.52
C GLU A 313 7.85 -22.56 2.85
N SER A 314 7.88 -23.29 3.97
CA SER A 314 6.82 -24.23 4.35
C SER A 314 5.57 -23.52 4.87
N TYR A 315 5.71 -22.57 5.81
CA TYR A 315 4.52 -21.87 6.32
C TYR A 315 3.96 -20.87 5.32
N MET A 316 4.79 -20.31 4.43
CA MET A 316 4.32 -19.38 3.40
C MET A 316 3.34 -20.03 2.41
N GLN A 317 3.45 -21.33 2.14
CA GLN A 317 2.45 -22.06 1.35
C GLN A 317 1.06 -22.02 1.98
N ILE A 318 0.99 -22.16 3.31
CA ILE A 318 -0.27 -22.05 4.06
C ILE A 318 -0.79 -20.62 3.98
N VAL A 319 0.09 -19.62 4.14
CA VAL A 319 -0.27 -18.20 4.01
C VAL A 319 -0.88 -17.91 2.64
N PHE A 320 -0.30 -18.43 1.55
CA PHE A 320 -0.83 -18.26 0.20
C PHE A 320 -2.17 -18.96 -0.02
N ALA A 321 -2.37 -20.16 0.55
CA ALA A 321 -3.64 -20.87 0.49
C ALA A 321 -4.75 -20.11 1.24
N VAL A 322 -4.46 -19.64 2.47
CA VAL A 322 -5.40 -18.84 3.27
C VAL A 322 -5.71 -17.50 2.60
N SER A 323 -4.70 -16.86 1.99
CA SER A 323 -4.89 -15.61 1.24
C SER A 323 -5.81 -15.82 0.05
N SER A 324 -5.58 -16.88 -0.74
CA SER A 324 -6.43 -17.24 -1.89
C SER A 324 -7.87 -17.53 -1.45
N ALA A 325 -8.06 -18.30 -0.38
CA ALA A 325 -9.38 -18.58 0.17
C ALA A 325 -10.09 -17.30 0.65
N SER A 326 -9.36 -16.38 1.28
CA SER A 326 -9.89 -15.10 1.75
C SER A 326 -10.35 -14.20 0.60
N LEU A 327 -9.59 -14.16 -0.50
CA LEU A 327 -9.94 -13.39 -1.70
C LEU A 327 -11.01 -14.07 -2.58
N LEU A 328 -11.31 -15.35 -2.37
CA LEU A 328 -12.44 -16.03 -3.02
C LEU A 328 -13.79 -15.74 -2.33
N LEU A 329 -13.78 -15.24 -1.09
CA LEU A 329 -15.01 -14.99 -0.32
C LEU A 329 -16.02 -14.08 -1.03
N PRO A 330 -15.65 -12.96 -1.68
CA PRO A 330 -16.61 -12.12 -2.40
C PRO A 330 -17.40 -12.89 -3.48
N ILE A 331 -16.79 -13.91 -4.10
CA ILE A 331 -17.47 -14.76 -5.08
C ILE A 331 -18.47 -15.67 -4.36
N LEU A 332 -18.04 -16.31 -3.27
CA LEU A 332 -18.90 -17.21 -2.51
C LEU A 332 -20.10 -16.49 -1.88
N THR A 333 -19.88 -15.29 -1.35
CA THR A 333 -20.94 -14.49 -0.71
C THR A 333 -21.99 -14.03 -1.72
N THR A 334 -21.66 -13.82 -3.00
CA THR A 334 -22.67 -13.50 -4.03
C THR A 334 -23.68 -14.63 -4.27
N PHE A 335 -23.31 -15.89 -4.03
CA PHE A 335 -24.25 -17.03 -4.13
C PHE A 335 -25.20 -17.13 -2.93
N PHE A 336 -24.81 -16.61 -1.78
CA PHE A 336 -25.61 -16.63 -0.54
C PHE A 336 -26.33 -15.31 -0.25
N ALA A 337 -25.94 -14.22 -0.93
CA ALA A 337 -26.56 -12.91 -0.78
C ALA A 337 -27.90 -12.89 -1.50
N VAL A 338 -28.99 -12.68 -0.76
CA VAL A 338 -30.30 -12.37 -1.35
C VAL A 338 -30.17 -11.02 -2.06
N PRO A 339 -30.49 -10.92 -3.37
CA PRO A 339 -30.45 -9.66 -4.10
C PRO A 339 -31.41 -8.67 -3.44
N THR A 340 -30.87 -7.72 -2.69
CA THR A 340 -31.68 -6.71 -2.04
C THR A 340 -31.72 -5.52 -2.99
N LYS A 341 -32.92 -5.13 -3.47
CA LYS A 341 -33.10 -3.98 -4.36
C LYS A 341 -32.98 -2.62 -3.63
N ALA A 342 -32.72 -2.64 -2.33
CA ALA A 342 -32.54 -1.42 -1.55
C ALA A 342 -31.07 -0.97 -1.69
N THR A 343 -30.87 0.18 -2.32
CA THR A 343 -29.58 0.88 -2.37
C THR A 343 -29.36 1.64 -1.06
N GLY A 344 -28.18 1.51 -0.48
CA GLY A 344 -27.82 2.16 0.79
C GLY A 344 -28.22 1.40 2.05
N GLY A 345 -27.66 1.82 3.19
CA GLY A 345 -27.87 1.24 4.52
C GLY A 345 -26.62 0.61 5.12
N SER A 346 -26.77 -0.03 6.28
CA SER A 346 -25.65 -0.66 6.99
C SER A 346 -25.18 -1.94 6.29
N LEU A 347 -23.89 -2.27 6.46
CA LEU A 347 -23.27 -3.50 5.96
C LEU A 347 -24.17 -4.73 6.15
N SER A 348 -24.23 -5.65 5.17
CA SER A 348 -25.00 -6.90 5.30
C SER A 348 -24.25 -7.96 6.12
N PHE A 349 -24.93 -9.04 6.54
CA PHE A 349 -24.25 -10.18 7.19
C PHE A 349 -23.17 -10.81 6.28
N ALA A 350 -23.45 -10.89 4.97
CA ALA A 350 -22.47 -11.32 3.98
C ALA A 350 -21.26 -10.36 3.93
N GLY A 351 -21.51 -9.04 4.00
CA GLY A 351 -20.48 -8.02 4.12
C GLY A 351 -19.64 -8.17 5.39
N CYS A 352 -20.24 -8.55 6.53
CA CYS A 352 -19.48 -8.84 7.76
C CYS A 352 -18.52 -10.02 7.59
N ILE A 353 -18.97 -11.13 6.97
CA ILE A 353 -18.12 -12.28 6.67
C ILE A 353 -16.98 -11.86 5.73
N GLN A 354 -17.29 -11.05 4.72
CA GLN A 354 -16.31 -10.54 3.78
C GLN A 354 -15.26 -9.65 4.45
N LEU A 355 -15.66 -8.78 5.38
CA LEU A 355 -14.72 -7.97 6.17
C LEU A 355 -13.75 -8.84 6.97
N LEU A 356 -14.25 -9.90 7.61
CA LEU A 356 -13.39 -10.85 8.34
C LEU A 356 -12.42 -11.58 7.41
N GLY A 357 -12.88 -11.93 6.20
CA GLY A 357 -12.05 -12.45 5.13
C GLY A 357 -10.93 -11.48 4.74
N PHE A 358 -11.25 -10.21 4.53
CA PHE A 358 -10.28 -9.17 4.21
C PHE A 358 -9.29 -8.92 5.36
N CYS A 359 -9.74 -8.94 6.61
CA CYS A 359 -8.84 -8.90 7.78
C CYS A 359 -7.91 -10.12 7.84
N THR A 360 -8.39 -11.29 7.44
CA THR A 360 -7.57 -12.51 7.35
C THR A 360 -6.51 -12.38 6.26
N PHE A 361 -6.90 -11.89 5.07
CA PHE A 361 -5.97 -11.59 3.99
C PHE A 361 -4.90 -10.57 4.42
N GLU A 362 -5.29 -9.50 5.09
CA GLU A 362 -4.36 -8.48 5.61
C GLU A 362 -3.41 -9.06 6.67
N SER A 363 -3.89 -9.97 7.52
CA SER A 363 -3.02 -10.71 8.44
C SER A 363 -2.00 -11.56 7.66
N CYS A 364 -2.39 -12.17 6.55
CA CYS A 364 -1.47 -12.88 5.66
C CYS A 364 -0.46 -11.94 4.99
N VAL A 365 -0.86 -10.75 4.56
CA VAL A 365 0.04 -9.70 4.04
C VAL A 365 1.06 -9.30 5.11
N GLY A 366 0.61 -9.15 6.36
CA GLY A 366 1.47 -8.92 7.52
C GLY A 366 2.51 -10.02 7.73
N ILE A 367 2.14 -11.29 7.52
CA ILE A 367 3.09 -12.41 7.60
C ILE A 367 4.05 -12.40 6.41
N PHE A 368 3.55 -12.06 5.22
CA PHE A 368 4.31 -12.07 3.97
C PHE A 368 5.51 -11.13 4.03
N TRP A 369 5.36 -9.90 4.50
CA TRP A 369 6.43 -8.89 4.46
C TRP A 369 7.73 -9.29 5.18
N PRO A 370 7.72 -9.69 6.47
CA PRO A 370 8.93 -10.14 7.14
C PRO A 370 9.50 -11.43 6.52
N SER A 371 8.63 -12.31 6.06
CA SER A 371 8.99 -13.62 5.50
C SER A 371 9.71 -13.49 4.15
N ILE A 372 9.17 -12.66 3.25
CA ILE A 372 9.79 -12.39 1.95
C ILE A 372 11.11 -11.64 2.14
N MET A 373 11.21 -10.72 3.10
CA MET A 373 12.48 -10.04 3.43
C MET A 373 13.56 -11.03 3.87
N LYS A 374 13.23 -12.02 4.70
CA LYS A 374 14.17 -13.08 5.11
C LYS A 374 14.63 -13.95 3.94
N MET A 375 13.71 -14.35 3.05
CA MET A 375 14.08 -15.12 1.86
C MET A 375 14.93 -14.29 0.89
N ARG A 376 14.60 -13.00 0.71
CA ARG A 376 15.43 -12.05 -0.07
C ARG A 376 16.83 -11.95 0.52
N SER A 377 16.99 -11.84 1.84
CA SER A 377 18.31 -11.76 2.46
C SER A 377 19.16 -13.00 2.24
N GLN A 378 18.53 -14.18 2.16
CA GLN A 378 19.21 -15.47 2.01
C GLN A 378 19.57 -15.82 0.57
N TYR A 379 18.68 -15.52 -0.39
CA TYR A 379 18.82 -15.98 -1.77
C TYR A 379 19.37 -14.91 -2.73
N ILE A 380 19.21 -13.63 -2.43
CA ILE A 380 19.64 -12.56 -3.33
C ILE A 380 21.04 -12.08 -2.91
N PRO A 381 22.04 -12.12 -3.81
CA PRO A 381 23.38 -11.59 -3.56
C PRO A 381 23.31 -10.10 -3.18
N GLU A 382 24.08 -9.69 -2.17
CA GLU A 382 24.07 -8.30 -1.67
C GLU A 382 24.41 -7.28 -2.76
N GLU A 383 25.40 -7.60 -3.59
CA GLU A 383 25.92 -6.76 -4.68
C GLU A 383 24.87 -6.41 -5.76
N ALA A 384 23.88 -7.28 -5.96
CA ALA A 384 22.85 -7.14 -7.00
C ALA A 384 21.43 -6.93 -6.43
N ARG A 385 21.29 -6.82 -5.10
CA ARG A 385 20.00 -6.86 -4.39
C ARG A 385 19.02 -5.79 -4.87
N SER A 386 19.45 -4.52 -4.91
CA SER A 386 18.62 -3.39 -5.32
C SER A 386 18.13 -3.54 -6.77
N THR A 387 19.03 -3.93 -7.67
CA THR A 387 18.71 -4.07 -9.10
C THR A 387 17.78 -5.25 -9.38
N ILE A 388 17.99 -6.40 -8.73
CA ILE A 388 17.11 -7.57 -8.84
C ILE A 388 15.72 -7.23 -8.29
N MET A 389 15.63 -6.51 -7.17
CA MET A 389 14.35 -6.08 -6.59
C MET A 389 13.58 -5.12 -7.50
N ASN A 390 14.27 -4.19 -8.19
CA ASN A 390 13.65 -3.35 -9.21
C ASN A 390 13.12 -4.19 -10.39
N PHE A 391 13.84 -5.24 -10.79
CA PHE A 391 13.39 -6.14 -11.84
C PHE A 391 12.12 -6.91 -11.45
N PHE A 392 11.99 -7.32 -10.18
CA PHE A 392 10.76 -7.96 -9.68
C PHE A 392 9.54 -7.05 -9.70
N ARG A 393 9.72 -5.72 -9.69
CA ARG A 393 8.59 -4.77 -9.80
C ARG A 393 8.01 -4.68 -11.21
N ILE A 394 8.77 -5.05 -12.24
CA ILE A 394 8.30 -5.02 -13.63
C ILE A 394 7.12 -5.99 -13.85
N PRO A 395 7.24 -7.31 -13.62
CA PRO A 395 6.12 -8.23 -13.80
C PRO A 395 4.96 -7.95 -12.87
N LEU A 396 5.22 -7.51 -11.63
CA LEU A 396 4.21 -7.02 -10.70
C LEU A 396 3.37 -5.88 -11.31
N ASN A 397 4.02 -4.81 -11.76
CA ASN A 397 3.31 -3.66 -12.29
C ASN A 397 2.56 -4.00 -13.59
N ILE A 398 3.13 -4.88 -14.42
CA ILE A 398 2.42 -5.41 -15.60
C ILE A 398 1.17 -6.17 -15.18
N PHE A 399 1.27 -7.08 -14.20
CA PHE A 399 0.13 -7.84 -13.70
C PHE A 399 -0.99 -6.91 -13.20
N VAL A 400 -0.65 -5.94 -12.34
CA VAL A 400 -1.61 -4.96 -11.81
C VAL A 400 -2.23 -4.15 -12.96
N CYS A 401 -1.43 -3.67 -13.91
CA CYS A 401 -1.95 -2.92 -15.06
C CYS A 401 -2.91 -3.77 -15.91
N VAL A 402 -2.59 -5.05 -16.15
CA VAL A 402 -3.45 -5.96 -16.93
C VAL A 402 -4.74 -6.25 -16.18
N VAL A 403 -4.70 -6.52 -14.88
CA VAL A 403 -5.89 -6.76 -14.07
C VAL A 403 -6.79 -5.53 -14.06
N LEU A 404 -6.23 -4.35 -13.78
CA LEU A 404 -6.99 -3.10 -13.76
C LEU A 404 -7.53 -2.72 -15.16
N TYR A 405 -6.77 -2.99 -16.22
CA TYR A 405 -7.24 -2.81 -17.59
C TYR A 405 -8.42 -3.73 -17.92
N ASN A 406 -8.34 -5.02 -17.55
CA ASN A 406 -9.42 -5.97 -17.76
C ASN A 406 -10.68 -5.60 -16.94
N VAL A 407 -10.53 -5.09 -15.72
CA VAL A 407 -11.65 -4.53 -14.95
C VAL A 407 -12.27 -3.35 -15.70
N CYS A 408 -11.45 -2.44 -16.25
CA CYS A 408 -11.93 -1.32 -17.06
C CYS A 408 -12.68 -1.78 -18.33
N CYS A 409 -12.14 -2.75 -19.07
CA CYS A 409 -12.76 -3.26 -20.31
C CYS A 409 -14.03 -4.09 -20.06
N THR A 410 -14.05 -4.90 -19.01
CA THR A 410 -15.21 -5.75 -18.67
C THR A 410 -16.40 -4.88 -18.28
N ILE A 411 -16.15 -3.81 -17.53
CA ILE A 411 -17.19 -2.87 -17.10
C ILE A 411 -17.70 -2.02 -18.28
N TYR A 412 -16.79 -1.53 -19.13
CA TYR A 412 -17.15 -0.80 -20.35
C TYR A 412 -18.03 -1.64 -21.28
N ASN A 413 -17.72 -2.93 -21.43
CA ASN A 413 -18.54 -3.85 -22.23
C ASN A 413 -19.91 -4.13 -21.58
N SER A 414 -20.02 -4.20 -20.25
CA SER A 414 -21.31 -4.34 -19.57
C SER A 414 -22.17 -3.08 -19.67
N ASP A 415 -21.57 -1.89 -19.60
CA ASP A 415 -22.28 -0.61 -19.76
C ASP A 415 -22.80 -0.44 -21.19
N ILE A 416 -21.99 -0.77 -22.20
CA ILE A 416 -22.45 -0.84 -23.60
C ILE A 416 -23.60 -1.85 -23.76
N MET A 417 -23.51 -3.02 -23.12
CA MET A 417 -24.55 -4.04 -23.21
C MET A 417 -25.86 -3.62 -22.50
N LEU A 418 -25.76 -2.84 -21.41
CA LEU A 418 -26.90 -2.22 -20.72
C LEU A 418 -27.51 -1.07 -21.52
N ASP A 419 -26.70 -0.23 -22.15
CA ASP A 419 -27.16 0.84 -23.03
C ASP A 419 -27.79 0.28 -24.31
N LEU A 420 -27.25 -0.81 -24.88
CA LEU A 420 -27.88 -1.56 -25.97
C LEU A 420 -29.21 -2.19 -25.55
N LYS A 421 -29.31 -2.71 -24.32
CA LYS A 421 -30.60 -3.19 -23.76
C LYS A 421 -31.62 -2.08 -23.55
N LYS A 422 -31.19 -0.89 -23.12
CA LYS A 422 -32.07 0.28 -22.95
C LYS A 422 -32.51 0.90 -24.29
N SER A 423 -31.63 0.86 -25.30
CA SER A 423 -31.91 1.41 -26.63
C SER A 423 -32.65 0.46 -27.57
N ASN A 424 -32.68 -0.85 -27.28
CA ASN A 424 -33.46 -1.85 -28.02
C ASN A 424 -34.25 -2.81 -27.09
N PRO A 425 -35.28 -2.33 -26.36
CA PRO A 425 -36.08 -3.20 -25.48
C PRO A 425 -36.86 -4.30 -26.23
N LEU A 426 -37.09 -4.13 -27.54
CA LEU A 426 -37.88 -5.06 -28.36
C LEU A 426 -37.12 -6.32 -28.82
N LEU A 427 -35.78 -6.35 -28.79
CA LEU A 427 -35.01 -7.52 -29.24
C LEU A 427 -34.94 -8.65 -28.19
N TYR A 428 -35.33 -8.38 -26.94
CA TYR A 428 -35.28 -9.36 -25.84
C TYR A 428 -36.65 -9.76 -25.28
N CYS A 429 -37.75 -9.20 -25.81
CA CYS A 429 -39.12 -9.60 -25.44
C CYS A 429 -39.69 -10.76 -26.28
N THR A 430 -38.97 -11.28 -27.28
CA THR A 430 -39.50 -12.34 -28.16
C THR A 430 -39.33 -13.77 -27.64
N ASN A 431 -38.78 -13.99 -26.44
CA ASN A 431 -38.56 -15.34 -25.88
C ASN A 431 -39.26 -15.59 -24.53
N LEU A 432 -40.46 -15.04 -24.32
CA LEU A 432 -41.32 -15.36 -23.17
C LEU A 432 -42.79 -15.35 -23.60
N ASN A 433 -43.28 -16.46 -24.17
CA ASN A 433 -44.32 -17.36 -23.62
C ASN A 433 -45.01 -18.22 -24.72
N PRO A 434 -45.73 -19.31 -24.36
CA PRO A 434 -45.64 -20.64 -24.97
C PRO A 434 -46.96 -21.05 -25.66
N GLU A 435 -47.08 -22.30 -26.08
CA GLU A 435 -48.27 -22.93 -26.71
C GLU A 435 -48.53 -22.59 -28.18
N LEU A 436 -47.97 -23.45 -29.05
CA LEU A 436 -48.70 -24.16 -30.11
C LEU A 436 -47.92 -25.38 -30.57
#